data_AF-A0A8S3EEL1-F1
#
_entry.id   AF-A0A8S3EEL1-F1
#
_cell.length_a   1.000
_cell.length_b   1.000
_cell.length_c   1.000
_cell.angle_alpha   90.00
_cell.angle_beta   90.00
_cell.angle_gamma   90.00
#
_symmetry.space_group_name_H-M   'P 1'
#
loop_
_entity.id
_entity.type
_entity.pdbx_description
1 polymer ?
#
loop_
_entity_poly.entity_id
_entity_poly.type
_entity_poly.pdbx_seq_one_letter_code
_entity_poly.pdbx_strand_id
1 'polypeptide(L)'
;MGLPHETSNDFDLYRRLIPVSEPRIAFLGYVSSNGTWMIDEVASHCVSNYFKGVQLLPSREEMQKEILTIRDFVLSRFGTTAPHIRYFCLELIEIYLHYMDLPLRRTNNWWPENFGVYRPNRLKTLHGEMQARDRGVSFPNQFYFSFFHVLQFCFRFYSEL
;
A
#
# COMPACT_ATOMS: atom_id res chain seq x y z
N MET A 1 16.24 -17.26 -31.63
CA MET A 1 16.76 -15.88 -31.71
C MET A 1 15.65 -14.98 -31.20
N GLY A 2 15.63 -14.71 -29.89
CA GLY A 2 14.58 -13.92 -29.25
C GLY A 2 14.86 -12.43 -29.45
N LEU A 3 13.82 -11.65 -29.75
CA LEU A 3 13.91 -10.22 -30.03
C LEU A 3 14.58 -9.43 -28.89
N PRO A 4 15.28 -8.32 -29.21
CA PRO A 4 15.98 -7.50 -28.22
C PRO A 4 15.04 -6.87 -27.20
N HIS A 5 15.51 -6.84 -25.96
CA HIS A 5 14.81 -6.44 -24.73
C HIS A 5 14.58 -4.91 -24.58
N GLU A 6 14.63 -4.13 -25.66
CA GLU A 6 14.83 -2.67 -25.61
C GLU A 6 13.58 -1.76 -25.64
N THR A 7 12.35 -2.29 -25.55
CA THR A 7 11.16 -1.41 -25.55
C THR A 7 10.14 -1.77 -24.47
N SER A 8 10.59 -1.81 -23.23
CA SER A 8 9.67 -1.58 -22.10
C SER A 8 9.68 -0.08 -21.80
N ASN A 9 8.62 0.64 -22.15
CA ASN A 9 8.42 2.05 -21.79
C ASN A 9 8.10 2.24 -20.29
N ASP A 10 8.40 1.26 -19.45
CA ASP A 10 8.08 1.33 -18.03
C ASP A 10 9.18 2.03 -17.23
N PHE A 11 8.77 2.76 -16.20
CA PHE A 11 9.67 3.48 -15.32
C PHE A 11 10.25 2.57 -14.24
N ASP A 12 11.57 2.61 -14.06
CA ASP A 12 12.26 1.99 -12.94
C ASP A 12 12.02 2.80 -11.65
N LEU A 13 10.89 2.52 -11.01
CA LEU A 13 10.46 3.21 -9.79
C LEU A 13 10.73 2.37 -8.54
N TYR A 14 11.55 2.88 -7.64
CA TYR A 14 11.72 2.35 -6.31
C TYR A 14 10.36 2.32 -5.60
N ARG A 15 9.97 1.13 -5.12
CA ARG A 15 8.67 0.86 -4.50
C ARG A 15 7.46 1.30 -5.35
N ARG A 16 7.62 1.45 -6.67
CA ARG A 16 6.62 2.00 -7.61
C ARG A 16 6.26 3.47 -7.38
N LEU A 17 7.09 4.20 -6.65
CA LEU A 17 6.86 5.60 -6.29
C LEU A 17 7.94 6.52 -6.83
N ILE A 18 9.22 6.21 -6.60
CA ILE A 18 10.30 7.19 -6.77
C ILE A 18 11.25 6.71 -7.87
N PRO A 19 11.48 7.51 -8.93
CA PRO A 19 12.46 7.15 -9.95
C PRO A 19 13.86 7.26 -9.36
N VAL A 20 14.69 6.24 -9.60
CA VAL A 20 16.06 6.17 -9.06
C VAL A 20 16.93 7.34 -9.56
N SER A 21 16.67 7.84 -10.76
CA SER A 21 17.42 8.94 -11.39
C SER A 21 17.04 10.33 -10.89
N GLU A 22 15.81 10.52 -10.40
CA GLU A 22 15.29 11.82 -9.99
C GLU A 22 14.52 11.71 -8.67
N PRO A 23 15.23 11.67 -7.53
CA PRO A 23 14.60 11.44 -6.23
C PRO A 23 13.70 12.61 -5.80
N ARG A 24 13.68 13.77 -6.47
CA ARG A 24 12.82 14.91 -6.09
C ARG A 24 11.40 14.80 -6.65
N ILE A 25 11.11 13.77 -7.43
CA ILE A 25 9.81 13.51 -8.02
C ILE A 25 9.29 12.17 -7.49
N ALA A 26 7.97 12.05 -7.36
CA ALA A 26 7.32 10.79 -7.04
C ALA A 26 6.06 10.63 -7.90
N PHE A 27 5.74 9.39 -8.22
CA PHE A 27 4.55 8.97 -8.94
C PHE A 27 3.58 8.33 -7.95
N LEU A 28 2.32 8.74 -8.02
CA LEU A 28 1.21 8.08 -7.36
C LEU A 28 0.31 7.46 -8.44
N GLY A 29 -0.28 6.30 -8.18
CA GLY A 29 -1.13 5.62 -9.16
C GLY A 29 -0.36 4.84 -10.24
N TYR A 30 0.97 4.71 -10.16
CA TYR A 30 1.75 3.86 -11.07
C TYR A 30 1.66 2.36 -10.69
N VAL A 31 0.43 1.91 -10.37
CA VAL A 31 0.10 0.54 -9.95
C VAL A 31 -1.32 0.19 -10.42
N SER A 32 -1.47 -1.00 -10.99
CA SER A 32 -2.75 -1.57 -11.42
C SER A 32 -3.16 -2.70 -10.48
N SER A 33 -4.19 -2.46 -9.67
CA SER A 33 -4.80 -3.46 -8.79
C SER A 33 -6.27 -3.14 -8.52
N ASN A 34 -7.06 -4.11 -8.03
CA ASN A 34 -8.49 -3.92 -7.68
C ASN A 34 -8.71 -3.03 -6.44
N GLY A 35 -7.69 -2.32 -5.97
CA GLY A 35 -7.71 -1.41 -4.83
C GLY A 35 -6.71 -0.26 -4.97
N THR A 36 -6.39 0.16 -6.20
CA THR A 36 -5.39 1.21 -6.48
C THR A 36 -5.59 2.46 -5.64
N TRP A 37 -6.83 2.91 -5.42
CA TRP A 37 -7.14 4.05 -4.56
C TRP A 37 -6.72 3.87 -3.09
N MET A 38 -6.81 2.66 -2.53
CA MET A 38 -6.28 2.38 -1.18
C MET A 38 -4.75 2.36 -1.19
N ILE A 39 -4.14 1.82 -2.24
CA ILE A 39 -2.68 1.82 -2.42
C ILE A 39 -2.18 3.27 -2.49
N ASP A 40 -2.82 4.11 -3.29
CA ASP A 40 -2.45 5.50 -3.52
C ASP A 40 -2.58 6.36 -2.25
N GLU A 41 -3.60 6.10 -1.43
CA GLU A 41 -3.73 6.72 -0.11
C GLU A 41 -2.49 6.44 0.75
N VAL A 42 -2.12 5.16 0.93
CA VAL A 42 -0.94 4.79 1.74
C VAL A 42 0.37 5.27 1.10
N ALA A 43 0.47 5.18 -0.23
CA ALA A 43 1.62 5.66 -0.99
C ALA A 43 1.84 7.17 -0.81
N SER A 44 0.77 7.96 -0.80
CA SER A 44 0.85 9.41 -0.60
C SER A 44 1.49 9.76 0.74
N HIS A 45 1.20 8.97 1.78
CA HIS A 45 1.81 9.10 3.10
C HIS A 45 3.31 8.74 3.07
N CYS A 46 3.70 7.66 2.38
CA CYS A 46 5.11 7.30 2.20
C CYS A 46 5.89 8.43 1.51
N VAL A 47 5.35 8.93 0.39
CA VAL A 47 5.95 10.03 -0.38
C VAL A 47 6.06 11.30 0.47
N SER A 48 5.03 11.60 1.28
CA SER A 48 5.05 12.74 2.20
C SER A 48 6.17 12.62 3.24
N ASN A 49 6.34 11.44 3.87
CA ASN A 49 7.44 11.20 4.81
C ASN A 49 8.81 11.36 4.16
N TYR A 50 8.94 10.83 2.95
CA TYR A 50 10.16 10.91 2.17
C TYR A 50 10.53 12.37 1.85
N PHE A 51 9.60 13.16 1.29
CA PHE A 51 9.88 14.57 0.96
C PHE A 51 10.11 15.44 2.19
N LYS A 52 9.56 15.08 3.35
CA LYS A 52 9.85 15.75 4.62
C LYS A 52 11.21 15.36 5.21
N GLY A 53 11.92 14.39 4.63
CA GLY A 53 13.17 13.86 5.16
C GLY A 53 13.01 12.99 6.41
N VAL A 54 11.77 12.61 6.76
CA VAL A 54 11.48 11.68 7.87
C VAL A 54 11.91 10.26 7.51
N GLN A 55 11.83 9.94 6.22
CA GLN A 55 12.16 8.64 5.67
C GLN A 55 13.28 8.81 4.65
N LEU A 56 14.41 8.16 4.89
CA LEU A 56 15.54 8.18 3.96
C LEU A 56 15.38 7.09 2.90
N LEU A 57 15.82 7.42 1.69
CA LEU A 57 15.98 6.42 0.63
C LEU A 57 17.25 5.61 0.89
N PRO A 58 17.23 4.31 0.58
CA PRO A 58 18.45 3.52 0.58
C PRO A 58 19.38 3.96 -0.56
N SER A 59 20.56 3.35 -0.64
CA SER A 59 21.50 3.61 -1.73
C SER A 59 20.91 3.30 -3.10
N ARG A 60 21.48 3.89 -4.15
CA ARG A 60 21.03 3.70 -5.53
C ARG A 60 21.07 2.22 -5.91
N GLU A 61 22.13 1.53 -5.52
CA GLU A 61 22.37 0.13 -5.78
C GLU A 61 21.31 -0.75 -5.09
N GLU A 62 20.95 -0.43 -3.84
CA GLU A 62 19.89 -1.12 -3.10
C GLU A 62 18.51 -0.90 -3.75
N MET A 63 18.20 0.33 -4.15
CA MET A 63 16.95 0.63 -4.86
C MET A 63 16.84 -0.17 -6.17
N GLN A 64 17.91 -0.19 -6.96
CA GLN A 64 17.97 -0.95 -8.21
C GLN A 64 17.81 -2.45 -7.99
N LYS A 65 18.49 -3.00 -6.97
CA LYS A 65 18.36 -4.40 -6.59
C LYS A 65 16.93 -4.77 -6.20
N GLU A 66 16.26 -3.91 -5.42
CA GLU A 66 14.86 -4.11 -5.04
C GLU A 66 13.95 -4.09 -6.27
N ILE A 67 14.13 -3.10 -7.16
CA ILE A 67 13.35 -2.99 -8.41
C ILE A 67 13.47 -4.27 -9.25
N LEU A 68 14.69 -4.79 -9.44
CA LEU A 68 14.92 -6.00 -10.22
C LEU A 68 14.30 -7.23 -9.55
N THR A 69 14.48 -7.39 -8.24
CA THR A 69 13.92 -8.50 -7.47
C THR A 69 12.39 -8.53 -7.57
N ILE A 70 11.77 -7.36 -7.41
CA ILE A 70 10.33 -7.21 -7.52
C ILE A 70 9.86 -7.46 -8.95
N ARG A 71 10.60 -6.95 -9.95
CA ARG A 71 10.31 -7.18 -11.37
C ARG A 71 10.26 -8.68 -11.69
N ASP A 72 11.25 -9.44 -11.24
CA ASP A 72 11.31 -10.89 -11.44
C ASP A 72 10.16 -11.60 -10.73
N PHE A 73 9.84 -11.19 -9.50
CA PHE A 73 8.68 -11.70 -8.78
C PHE A 73 7.38 -11.47 -9.55
N VAL A 74 7.10 -10.24 -10.00
CA VAL A 74 5.85 -9.93 -10.69
C VAL A 74 5.78 -10.62 -12.06
N LEU A 75 6.89 -10.67 -12.80
CA LEU A 75 7.00 -11.45 -14.04
C LEU A 75 6.63 -12.92 -13.82
N SER A 76 7.14 -13.54 -12.75
CA SER A 76 6.86 -14.94 -12.44
C SER A 76 5.38 -15.21 -12.09
N ARG A 77 4.64 -14.20 -11.64
CA ARG A 77 3.25 -14.33 -11.17
C ARG A 77 2.19 -13.89 -12.17
N PHE A 78 2.45 -12.83 -12.91
CA PHE A 78 1.46 -12.21 -13.80
C PHE A 78 1.80 -12.37 -15.29
N GLY A 79 2.97 -12.95 -15.61
CA GLY A 79 3.43 -13.13 -16.99
C GLY A 79 3.95 -11.84 -17.62
N THR A 80 3.94 -11.77 -18.95
CA THR A 80 4.65 -10.73 -19.72
C THR A 80 3.83 -9.46 -19.99
N THR A 81 2.55 -9.42 -19.64
CA THR A 81 1.69 -8.26 -19.91
C THR A 81 1.76 -7.24 -18.77
N ALA A 82 2.62 -6.22 -18.96
CA ALA A 82 2.84 -5.09 -18.03
C ALA A 82 3.14 -5.50 -16.57
N PRO A 83 4.14 -6.36 -16.34
CA PRO A 83 4.50 -6.87 -15.01
C PRO A 83 4.99 -5.77 -14.06
N HIS A 84 5.42 -4.59 -14.51
CA HIS A 84 5.93 -3.58 -13.57
C HIS A 84 4.79 -2.83 -12.86
N ILE A 85 3.63 -2.76 -13.50
CA ILE A 85 2.45 -2.02 -13.03
C ILE A 85 1.55 -2.92 -12.17
N ARG A 86 1.50 -4.24 -12.41
CA ARG A 86 0.63 -5.15 -11.64
C ARG A 86 1.18 -5.46 -10.25
N TYR A 87 0.31 -5.48 -9.24
CA TYR A 87 0.68 -5.95 -7.90
C TYR A 87 -0.52 -6.41 -7.07
N PHE A 88 -0.24 -7.25 -6.06
CA PHE A 88 -1.24 -7.64 -5.06
C PHE A 88 -1.53 -6.48 -4.11
N CYS A 89 -2.79 -6.04 -4.06
CA CYS A 89 -3.17 -4.83 -3.32
C CYS A 89 -2.72 -4.82 -1.85
N LEU A 90 -2.96 -5.91 -1.13
CA LEU A 90 -2.66 -5.98 0.31
C LEU A 90 -1.16 -6.01 0.58
N GLU A 91 -0.43 -6.77 -0.23
CA GLU A 91 1.03 -6.88 -0.10
C GLU A 91 1.70 -5.52 -0.28
N LEU A 92 1.26 -4.71 -1.26
CA LEU A 92 1.83 -3.38 -1.46
C LEU A 92 1.50 -2.42 -0.31
N ILE A 93 0.27 -2.48 0.21
CA ILE A 93 -0.13 -1.72 1.39
C ILE A 93 0.75 -2.10 2.58
N GLU A 94 0.96 -3.39 2.83
CA GLU A 94 1.82 -3.86 3.92
C GLU A 94 3.27 -3.42 3.77
N ILE A 95 3.82 -3.46 2.55
CA ILE A 95 5.17 -2.93 2.25
C ILE A 95 5.26 -1.45 2.62
N TYR A 96 4.25 -0.65 2.30
CA TYR A 96 4.21 0.78 2.60
C TYR A 96 4.02 1.06 4.10
N LEU A 97 3.13 0.33 4.77
CA LEU A 97 2.95 0.45 6.22
C LEU A 97 4.23 0.08 6.96
N HIS A 98 4.85 -1.04 6.59
CA HIS A 98 6.11 -1.47 7.16
C HIS A 98 7.22 -0.44 6.89
N TYR A 99 7.26 0.15 5.69
CA TYR A 99 8.22 1.22 5.39
C TYR A 99 8.08 2.37 6.37
N MET A 100 6.86 2.82 6.60
CA MET A 100 6.58 3.94 7.50
C MET A 100 6.67 3.57 8.99
N ASP A 101 7.12 2.36 9.33
CA ASP A 101 7.15 1.84 10.70
C ASP A 101 5.76 1.92 11.38
N LEU A 102 4.72 1.57 10.62
CA LEU A 102 3.34 1.53 11.09
C LEU A 102 2.88 0.09 11.33
N PRO A 103 1.97 -0.15 12.30
CA PRO A 103 1.40 -1.47 12.51
C PRO A 103 0.65 -2.00 11.29
N LEU A 104 0.99 -3.23 10.88
CA LEU A 104 0.27 -3.97 9.85
C LEU A 104 -1.13 -4.35 10.31
N ARG A 105 -1.26 -4.68 11.61
CA ARG A 105 -2.54 -5.02 12.22
C ARG A 105 -3.41 -3.77 12.32
N ARG A 106 -4.56 -3.78 11.64
CA ARG A 106 -5.43 -2.60 11.54
C ARG A 106 -6.64 -2.65 12.46
N THR A 107 -6.98 -3.82 12.98
CA THR A 107 -8.09 -4.02 13.92
C THR A 107 -7.64 -4.76 15.17
N ASN A 108 -8.29 -4.47 16.29
CA ASN A 108 -8.05 -5.18 17.56
C ASN A 108 -8.79 -6.53 17.66
N ASN A 109 -9.58 -6.92 16.66
CA ASN A 109 -10.34 -8.17 16.67
C ASN A 109 -9.72 -9.18 15.69
N TRP A 110 -9.31 -10.34 16.21
CA TRP A 110 -8.60 -11.36 15.45
C TRP A 110 -9.40 -11.92 14.26
N TRP A 111 -10.71 -12.10 14.40
CA TRP A 111 -11.56 -12.66 13.34
C TRP A 111 -11.66 -11.76 12.09
N PRO A 112 -12.16 -10.50 12.18
CA PRO A 112 -12.22 -9.62 11.03
C PRO A 112 -10.82 -9.25 10.53
N GLU A 113 -9.78 -9.27 11.36
CA GLU A 113 -8.41 -9.03 10.90
C GLU A 113 -8.00 -10.03 9.81
N ASN A 114 -8.20 -11.33 10.08
CA ASN A 114 -7.72 -12.42 9.23
C ASN A 114 -8.74 -12.89 8.17
N PHE A 115 -10.02 -12.85 8.49
CA PHE A 115 -11.08 -13.41 7.63
C PHE A 115 -12.06 -12.36 7.10
N GLY A 116 -11.99 -11.13 7.61
CA GLY A 116 -12.84 -10.04 7.15
C GLY A 116 -12.33 -9.45 5.84
N VAL A 117 -13.26 -8.90 5.05
CA VAL A 117 -12.91 -8.09 3.88
C VAL A 117 -11.97 -6.95 4.32
N TYR A 118 -10.87 -6.76 3.60
CA TYR A 118 -9.99 -5.62 3.80
C TYR A 118 -10.67 -4.37 3.26
N ARG A 119 -11.08 -3.48 4.16
CA ARG A 119 -11.89 -2.30 3.84
C ARG A 119 -11.06 -1.03 4.01
N PRO A 120 -11.39 0.04 3.27
CA PRO A 120 -10.67 1.31 3.34
C PRO A 120 -10.73 1.95 4.73
N ASN A 121 -11.81 1.70 5.47
CA ASN A 121 -11.95 2.18 6.83
C ASN A 121 -10.81 1.72 7.75
N ARG A 122 -10.09 0.63 7.41
CA ARG A 122 -8.87 0.20 8.12
C ARG A 122 -7.72 1.21 8.00
N LEU A 123 -7.77 2.09 7.01
CA LEU A 123 -6.75 3.10 6.71
C LEU A 123 -7.16 4.52 7.19
N LYS A 124 -8.38 4.72 7.71
CA LYS A 124 -8.88 6.06 8.10
C LYS A 124 -8.01 6.77 9.14
N THR A 125 -7.25 6.01 9.93
CA THR A 125 -6.43 6.50 11.04
C THR A 125 -4.96 6.71 10.68
N LEU A 126 -4.55 6.43 9.43
CA LEU A 126 -3.14 6.47 9.02
C LEU A 126 -2.44 7.78 9.39
N HIS A 127 -3.05 8.91 9.06
CA HIS A 127 -2.48 10.21 9.39
C HIS A 127 -2.25 10.38 10.90
N GLY A 128 -3.21 9.94 11.73
CA GLY A 128 -3.10 10.01 13.18
C GLY A 128 -2.03 9.08 13.74
N GLU A 129 -1.91 7.88 13.19
CA GLU A 129 -0.86 6.91 13.55
C GLU A 129 0.53 7.46 13.23
N MET A 130 0.70 8.11 12.08
CA MET A 130 1.96 8.75 11.71
C MET A 130 2.32 9.90 12.66
N GLN A 131 1.37 10.77 12.99
CA GLN A 131 1.61 11.83 13.98
C GLN A 131 1.97 11.27 15.35
N ALA A 132 1.35 10.16 15.76
CA ALA A 132 1.64 9.50 17.01
C ALA A 132 3.06 8.89 17.01
N ARG A 133 3.44 8.20 15.93
CA ARG A 133 4.80 7.71 15.71
C ARG A 133 5.83 8.85 15.81
N ASP A 134 5.59 9.96 15.11
CA ASP A 134 6.51 11.11 15.11
C ASP A 134 6.68 11.74 16.51
N ARG A 135 5.66 11.62 17.36
CA ARG A 135 5.69 12.08 18.75
C ARG A 135 6.16 11.02 19.75
N GLY A 136 6.45 9.79 19.30
CA GLY A 136 6.79 8.67 20.17
C GLY A 136 5.67 8.22 21.11
N VAL A 137 4.40 8.46 20.73
CA VAL A 137 3.23 8.07 21.54
C VAL A 137 2.48 6.91 20.90
N SER A 138 1.88 6.06 21.74
CA SER A 138 1.07 4.94 21.26
C SER A 138 -0.25 5.44 20.66
N PHE A 139 -0.58 4.97 19.45
CA PHE A 139 -1.88 5.22 18.83
C PHE A 139 -2.83 4.05 19.15
N PRO A 140 -3.99 4.29 19.77
CA PRO A 140 -4.90 3.21 20.11
C PRO A 140 -5.50 2.58 18.86
N ASN A 141 -5.33 1.26 18.70
CA ASN A 141 -5.99 0.49 17.64
C ASN A 141 -7.51 0.57 17.82
N GLN A 142 -8.21 1.12 16.84
CA GLN A 142 -9.66 1.24 16.90
C GLN A 142 -10.36 -0.10 16.59
N PHE A 143 -11.38 -0.41 17.39
CA PHE A 143 -12.35 -1.45 17.10
C PHE A 143 -13.27 -0.95 15.97
N TYR A 144 -13.36 -1.72 14.89
CA TYR A 144 -14.33 -1.44 13.83
C TYR A 144 -15.49 -2.42 13.96
N PHE A 145 -16.70 -1.90 14.18
CA PHE A 145 -17.91 -2.69 14.04
C PHE A 145 -18.01 -3.23 12.60
N SER A 146 -18.19 -4.54 12.48
CA SER A 146 -18.49 -5.15 11.19
C SER A 146 -19.87 -4.68 10.71
N PHE A 147 -20.00 -4.43 9.40
CA PHE A 147 -21.25 -4.04 8.74
C PHE A 147 -22.43 -5.01 8.99
N PHE A 148 -22.16 -6.24 9.44
CA PHE A 148 -23.21 -7.16 9.90
C PHE A 148 -24.10 -6.56 11.00
N HIS A 149 -23.57 -5.67 11.84
CA HIS A 149 -24.36 -4.97 12.85
C HIS A 149 -25.20 -3.81 12.27
N VAL A 150 -24.76 -3.21 11.16
CA VAL A 150 -25.55 -2.19 10.44
C VAL A 150 -26.69 -2.84 9.67
N LEU A 151 -26.46 -4.01 9.05
CA LEU A 151 -27.52 -4.78 8.39
C LEU A 151 -28.59 -5.27 9.37
N GLN A 152 -28.24 -5.69 10.58
CA GLN A 152 -29.24 -6.04 11.60
C GLN A 152 -30.12 -4.84 11.99
N PHE A 153 -29.57 -3.62 12.03
CA PHE A 153 -30.38 -2.41 12.24
C PHE A 153 -31.27 -2.11 11.03
N CYS A 154 -30.76 -2.22 9.80
CA CYS A 154 -31.56 -1.96 8.59
C CYS A 154 -32.65 -3.01 8.34
N PHE A 155 -32.43 -4.29 8.67
CA PHE A 155 -33.46 -5.33 8.52
C PHE A 155 -34.55 -5.26 9.59
N ARG A 156 -34.26 -4.75 10.80
CA ARG A 156 -35.27 -4.60 11.86
C ARG A 156 -36.27 -3.47 11.56
N PHE A 157 -35.85 -2.42 10.87
CA PHE A 157 -36.74 -1.32 10.45
C PHE A 157 -37.54 -1.64 9.18
N TYR A 158 -37.14 -2.64 8.39
CA TYR A 158 -37.90 -3.07 7.21
C TYR A 158 -38.99 -4.13 7.52
N SER A 159 -38.96 -4.72 8.72
CA SER A 159 -39.97 -5.70 9.17
C SER A 159 -41.11 -5.09 9.99
N GLU A 160 -41.09 -3.78 10.23
CA GLU A 160 -42.13 -3.05 10.99
C GLU A 160 -42.84 -1.95 10.15
N LEU A 161 -42.72 -2.01 8.81
CA LEU A 161 -43.46 -1.18 7.86
C LEU A 161 -44.44 -2.04 7.03
#